data_AF-A0A447UK98-F1
#
_entry.id   AF-A0A447UK98-F1
#
_cell.length_a   1.000
_cell.length_b   1.000
_cell.length_c   1.000
_cell.angle_alpha   90.00
_cell.angle_beta   90.00
_cell.angle_gamma   90.00
#
_symmetry.space_group_name_H-M   'P 1'
#
loop_
_entity.id
_entity.type
_entity.pdbx_description
1 polymer ?
#
loop_
_entity_poly.entity_id
_entity_poly.type
_entity_poly.pdbx_seq_one_letter_code
_entity_poly.pdbx_strand_id
1 'polypeptide(L)' 'MKSIWCAKDRNKAFDDAMAGKGVKAATCDIDIANHYALGVQFGVSGTPAIVLSNGYVVPGLSGAERDEGVP' A
#
# COMPACT_ATOMS: atom_id res chain seq x y z
N MET A 1 -8.55 -5.51 -2.06
CA MET A 1 -8.10 -4.21 -1.50
C MET A 1 -9.22 -3.40 -0.86
N LYS A 2 -10.30 -3.01 -1.57
CA LYS A 2 -11.38 -2.19 -0.97
C LYS A 2 -11.91 -2.73 0.37
N SER A 3 -12.26 -4.02 0.44
CA SER A 3 -12.74 -4.63 1.69
C SER A 3 -11.73 -4.57 2.84
N ILE A 4 -10.43 -4.68 2.55
CA ILE A 4 -9.37 -4.55 3.57
C ILE A 4 -9.35 -3.11 4.09
N TRP A 5 -9.43 -2.13 3.19
CA TRP A 5 -9.38 -0.72 3.55
C TRP A 5 -10.66 -0.21 4.22
N CYS A 6 -11.77 -0.92 4.01
CA CYS A 6 -13.04 -0.71 4.71
C CYS A 6 -13.18 -1.54 5.99
N ALA A 7 -12.22 -2.38 6.34
CA ALA A 7 -12.29 -3.18 7.56
C ALA A 7 -12.17 -2.29 8.81
N LYS A 8 -12.87 -2.67 9.88
CA LYS A 8 -12.73 -2.01 11.20
C LYS A 8 -11.29 -2.04 11.69
N ASP A 9 -10.62 -3.17 11.49
CA ASP A 9 -9.19 -3.36 11.75
C ASP A 9 -8.49 -3.65 10.42
N ARG A 10 -7.91 -2.59 9.83
CA ARG A 10 -7.25 -2.64 8.52
C ARG A 10 -5.94 -3.43 8.59
N ASN A 11 -5.21 -3.31 9.70
CA ASN A 11 -3.95 -4.02 9.93
C ASN A 11 -4.21 -5.53 9.92
N LYS A 12 -5.13 -6.00 10.78
CA LYS A 12 -5.48 -7.42 10.83
C LYS A 12 -6.01 -7.94 9.50
N ALA A 13 -6.86 -7.16 8.82
CA ALA A 13 -7.40 -7.57 7.53
C ALA A 13 -6.32 -7.68 6.44
N PHE A 14 -5.31 -6.82 6.48
CA PHE A 14 -4.18 -6.88 5.55
C PHE A 14 -3.25 -8.05 5.88
N ASP A 15 -2.93 -8.26 7.16
CA ASP A 15 -2.13 -9.39 7.61
C ASP A 15 -2.77 -10.73 7.23
N ASP A 16 -4.08 -10.86 7.44
CA ASP A 16 -4.84 -12.05 7.05
C ASP A 16 -4.80 -12.24 5.52
N ALA A 17 -4.95 -11.18 4.73
CA ALA A 17 -4.86 -11.25 3.27
C ALA A 17 -3.46 -11.71 2.79
N MET A 18 -2.40 -11.13 3.38
CA MET A 18 -1.01 -11.48 3.06
C MET A 18 -0.65 -12.91 3.49
N ALA A 19 -1.27 -13.39 4.57
CA ALA A 19 -1.17 -14.79 5.01
C ALA A 19 -2.03 -15.77 4.18
N GLY A 20 -2.67 -15.31 3.10
CA GLY A 20 -3.53 -16.13 2.24
C GLY A 20 -4.90 -16.47 2.84
N LYS A 21 -5.29 -15.84 3.94
CA LYS A 21 -6.62 -16.00 4.54
C LYS A 21 -7.63 -15.09 3.85
N GLY A 22 -8.89 -15.50 3.86
CA GLY A 22 -9.99 -14.71 3.31
C GLY A 22 -10.23 -13.43 4.10
N VAL A 23 -10.54 -12.34 3.39
CA VAL A 23 -10.94 -11.05 3.97
C VAL A 23 -12.46 -10.94 3.92
N LYS A 24 -13.09 -10.54 5.03
CA LYS A 24 -14.53 -10.28 5.06
C LYS A 24 -14.88 -9.15 4.08
N ALA A 25 -15.94 -9.35 3.29
CA ALA A 25 -16.45 -8.30 2.43
C ALA A 25 -16.93 -7.11 3.28
N ALA A 26 -16.47 -5.91 2.92
CA ALA A 26 -16.82 -4.66 3.59
C ALA A 26 -16.89 -3.54 2.56
N THR A 27 -17.82 -2.60 2.78
CA THR A 27 -17.99 -1.42 1.94
C THR A 27 -17.98 -0.18 2.83
N CYS A 28 -17.44 0.91 2.27
CA CYS A 28 -17.29 2.21 2.89
C CYS A 28 -16.99 3.22 1.77
N ASP A 29 -16.90 4.50 2.15
CA ASP A 29 -16.73 5.62 1.20
C ASP A 29 -15.32 5.73 0.61
N ILE A 30 -14.38 4.86 1.01
CA ILE A 30 -13.04 4.91 0.46
C ILE A 30 -13.02 4.60 -1.04
N ASP A 31 -12.37 5.49 -1.77
CA ASP A 31 -12.11 5.32 -3.19
C ASP A 31 -10.64 4.93 -3.41
N ILE A 32 -10.43 3.65 -3.72
CA ILE A 32 -9.10 3.10 -4.00
C ILE A 32 -8.53 3.68 -5.31
N ALA A 33 -9.38 4.20 -6.21
CA ALA A 33 -8.91 4.85 -7.43
C ALA A 33 -8.06 6.09 -7.12
N ASN A 34 -8.37 6.82 -6.04
CA ASN A 34 -7.56 7.97 -5.63
C ASN A 34 -6.14 7.55 -5.20
N HIS A 35 -5.99 6.41 -4.54
CA HIS A 35 -4.67 5.90 -4.16
C HIS A 35 -3.87 5.49 -5.40
N TYR A 36 -4.53 4.82 -6.35
CA TYR A 36 -3.91 4.42 -7.61
C TYR A 36 -3.49 5.64 -8.45
N ALA A 37 -4.39 6.60 -8.62
CA ALA A 37 -4.12 7.83 -9.38
C ALA A 37 -2.97 8.63 -8.76
N LEU A 38 -2.92 8.72 -7.42
CA LEU A 38 -1.80 9.36 -6.72
C LEU A 38 -0.48 8.64 -7.00
N GLY A 39 -0.46 7.30 -6.95
CA GLY A 39 0.71 6.50 -7.31
C GLY A 39 1.21 6.80 -8.74
N VAL A 40 0.30 6.86 -9.71
CA VAL A 40 0.62 7.22 -11.10
C VAL A 40 1.22 8.63 -11.19
N GLN A 41 0.69 9.60 -10.44
CA GLN A 41 1.23 10.97 -10.40
C GLN A 41 2.63 11.05 -9.79
N PHE A 42 2.94 10.18 -8.82
CA PHE A 42 4.29 10.01 -8.29
C PHE A 42 5.23 9.23 -9.22
N GLY A 43 4.75 8.76 -10.38
CA GLY A 43 5.54 7.94 -11.31
C GLY A 43 5.67 6.47 -10.91
N VAL A 44 4.84 5.99 -9.98
CA VAL A 44 4.80 4.57 -9.61
C VAL A 44 4.29 3.74 -10.79
N SER A 45 5.12 2.84 -11.28
CA SER A 45 4.80 1.91 -12.38
C SER A 45 4.76 0.44 -11.95
N GLY A 46 5.16 0.13 -10.72
CA GLY A 46 5.17 -1.23 -10.16
C GLY A 46 5.15 -1.22 -8.63
N THR A 47 4.83 -2.37 -8.03
CA THR A 47 4.75 -2.54 -6.57
C THR A 47 5.70 -3.66 -6.08
N PRO A 48 6.30 -3.54 -4.88
CA PRO A 48 6.18 -2.41 -3.95
C PRO A 48 6.92 -1.16 -4.45
N ALA A 49 6.49 0.00 -3.98
CA ALA A 49 7.11 1.31 -4.22
C ALA A 49 7.02 2.14 -2.93
N ILE A 50 8.13 2.74 -2.54
CA ILE A 50 8.24 3.56 -1.33
C ILE A 50 8.34 5.02 -1.75
N VAL A 51 7.47 5.87 -1.19
CA VAL A 51 7.52 7.32 -1.40
C VAL A 51 8.06 7.95 -0.11
N LEU A 52 9.19 8.63 -0.20
CA LEU A 52 9.81 9.31 0.93
C LEU A 52 9.12 10.65 1.22
N SER A 53 9.38 11.21 2.40
CA SER A 53 8.83 12.50 2.83
C SER A 53 9.22 13.67 1.92
N ASN A 54 10.33 13.56 1.18
CA ASN A 54 10.76 14.56 0.19
C ASN A 54 10.11 14.37 -1.21
N GLY A 55 9.23 13.38 -1.37
CA GLY A 55 8.56 13.05 -2.62
C GLY A 55 9.36 12.15 -3.57
N TYR A 56 10.58 11.75 -3.20
CA TYR A 56 11.35 10.78 -3.98
C TYR A 56 10.70 9.40 -3.91
N VAL A 57 10.67 8.70 -5.05
CA VAL A 57 10.11 7.35 -5.16
C VAL A 57 11.25 6.35 -5.29
N VAL A 58 11.34 5.42 -4.34
CA VAL A 58 12.20 4.24 -4.40
C VAL A 58 11.38 3.10 -5.01
N PRO A 59 11.63 2.72 -6.27
CA PRO A 59 10.91 1.63 -6.91
C PRO A 59 11.44 0.26 -6.49
N GLY A 60 10.55 -0.71 -6.35
CA GLY A 60 10.89 -2.12 -6.17
C GLY A 60 10.96 -2.59 -4.72
N LEU A 61 11.29 -3.86 -4.55
CA LEU A 61 11.46 -4.49 -3.24
C LEU A 61 12.90 -4.26 -2.76
N SER A 62 13.06 -3.37 -1.78
CA SER A 62 14.26 -3.21 -0.98
C SER A 62 14.09 -3.89 0.39
N GLY A 63 15.19 -4.37 0.95
CA GLY A 63 15.21 -4.82 2.34
C GLY A 63 15.34 -3.63 3.28
N ALA A 64 14.92 -3.79 4.54
CA ALA A 64 14.94 -2.73 5.55
C ALA A 64 16.27 -1.97 5.62
N GLU A 65 17.40 -2.69 5.55
CA GLU A 65 18.75 -2.12 5.62
C GLU A 65 19.08 -1.16 4.46
N ARG A 66 18.45 -1.35 3.29
CA ARG A 66 18.59 -0.43 2.15
C ARG A 66 17.69 0.79 2.29
N ASP A 67 16.53 0.64 2.93
CA ASP A 67 15.55 1.71 3.14
C ASP A 67 15.98 2.66 4.26
N GLU A 68 16.64 2.14 5.30
CA GLU A 68 17.23 2.94 6.38
C GLU A 68 18.40 3.82 5.91
N GLY A 69 19.02 3.48 4.78
CA GLY A 69 20.10 4.26 4.15
C GLY A 69 19.63 5.30 3.14
N VAL A 70 18.31 5.43 2.92
CA VAL A 70 17.76 6.41 1.98
C VAL A 70 17.65 7.77 2.69
N PRO A 71 18.29 8.83 2.15
CA PRO A 71 18.34 10.15 2.79
C PRO A 71 17.00 10.88 2.86
#